data_AF-A0A7Y0N3S4-F1
#
_entry.id   AF-A0A7Y0N3S4-F1
#
_cell.length_a   1.000
_cell.length_b   1.000
_cell.length_c   1.000
_cell.angle_alpha   90.00
_cell.angle_beta   90.00
_cell.angle_gamma   90.00
#
_symmetry.space_group_name_H-M   'P 1'
#
loop_
_entity.id
_entity.type
_entity.pdbx_description
1 polymer ?
#
loop_
_entity_poly.entity_id
_entity_poly.type
_entity_poly.pdbx_seq_one_letter_code
_entity_poly.pdbx_strand_id
1 'polypeptide(L)'
;MDFSLIIESFPVYFQGLWTTVWLVGISLVIGLCVSVPLAIARNSTNYALSLPSWGFIYFFRGTPLLVQLYLIYYGMDQFFPVKDTLWEHAWFCAL
;
A
#
# COMPACT_ATOMS: atom_id res chain seq x y z
N MET A 1 18.23 -26.72 -19.04
CA MET A 1 17.37 -25.98 -18.08
C MET A 1 17.14 -26.91 -16.92
N ASP A 2 17.65 -26.57 -15.73
CA ASP A 2 17.51 -27.42 -14.54
C ASP A 2 16.15 -27.20 -13.88
N PHE A 3 15.15 -27.94 -14.33
CA PHE A 3 13.79 -27.87 -13.79
C PHE A 3 13.69 -28.33 -12.32
N SER A 4 14.72 -29.01 -11.80
CA SER A 4 14.80 -29.41 -10.40
C SER A 4 14.80 -28.22 -9.43
N LEU A 5 15.45 -27.10 -9.80
CA LEU A 5 15.50 -25.90 -8.95
C LEU A 5 14.14 -25.21 -8.81
N ILE A 6 13.31 -25.28 -9.85
CA ILE A 6 11.96 -24.71 -9.85
C ILE A 6 11.06 -25.50 -8.88
N ILE A 7 11.18 -26.83 -8.91
CA ILE A 7 10.40 -27.72 -8.04
C ILE A 7 10.82 -27.54 -6.58
N GLU A 8 12.11 -27.41 -6.31
CA GLU A 8 12.64 -27.18 -4.96
C GLU A 8 12.22 -25.82 -4.38
N SER A 9 12.10 -24.80 -5.24
CA SER A 9 11.67 -23.44 -4.86
C SER A 9 10.15 -23.26 -4.76
N PHE A 10 9.36 -24.30 -5.08
CA PHE A 10 7.90 -24.24 -5.07
C PHE A 10 7.29 -23.70 -3.76
N PRO A 11 7.79 -24.07 -2.56
CA PRO A 11 7.28 -23.51 -1.30
C PRO A 11 7.46 -21.99 -1.19
N VAL A 12 8.60 -21.45 -1.67
CA VAL A 12 8.88 -20.02 -1.64
C VAL A 12 7.96 -19.25 -2.59
N TYR A 13 7.71 -19.79 -3.78
CA TYR A 13 6.75 -19.21 -4.71
C TYR A 13 5.33 -19.19 -4.14
N PHE A 14 4.91 -20.27 -3.48
CA PHE A 14 3.60 -20.33 -2.85
C PHE A 14 3.47 -19.32 -1.71
N GLN A 15 4.53 -19.14 -0.91
CA GLN A 15 4.57 -18.11 0.13
C GLN A 15 4.46 -16.70 -0.46
N GLY A 16 5.19 -16.40 -1.55
CA GLY A 16 5.08 -15.13 -2.26
C GLY A 16 3.68 -14.89 -2.82
N LEU A 17 3.09 -15.90 -3.46
CA LEU A 17 1.71 -15.86 -3.96
C LEU A 17 0.73 -15.54 -2.85
N TRP A 18 0.82 -16.26 -1.73
CA TRP A 18 -0.04 -16.04 -0.57
C TRP A 18 0.07 -14.59 -0.08
N THR A 19 1.31 -14.09 0.07
CA THR A 19 1.58 -12.71 0.47
C THR A 19 0.92 -11.69 -0.46
N THR A 20 1.06 -11.86 -1.78
CA THR A 20 0.42 -10.96 -2.74
C THR A 20 -1.11 -11.01 -2.65
N VAL A 21 -1.70 -12.21 -2.55
CA VAL A 21 -3.16 -12.38 -2.54
C VAL A 21 -3.79 -11.68 -1.34
N TRP A 22 -3.27 -11.90 -0.14
CA TRP A 22 -3.87 -11.29 1.04
C TRP A 22 -3.59 -9.77 1.08
N LEU A 23 -2.40 -9.30 0.67
CA LEU A 23 -2.09 -7.87 0.61
C LEU A 23 -3.02 -7.13 -0.33
N VAL A 24 -3.24 -7.66 -1.54
CA VAL A 24 -4.19 -7.09 -2.51
C VAL A 24 -5.61 -7.12 -1.95
N GLY A 25 -6.01 -8.22 -1.31
CA GLY A 25 -7.32 -8.32 -0.69
C GLY A 25 -7.56 -7.23 0.35
N ILE A 26 -6.62 -7.04 1.28
CA ILE A 26 -6.75 -6.05 2.35
C ILE A 26 -6.63 -4.62 1.82
N SER A 27 -5.67 -4.34 0.92
CA SER A 27 -5.50 -3.00 0.35
C SER A 27 -6.71 -2.54 -0.46
N LEU A 28 -7.37 -3.45 -1.20
CA LEU A 28 -8.62 -3.16 -1.89
C LEU A 28 -9.75 -2.81 -0.91
N VAL A 29 -9.89 -3.58 0.18
CA VAL A 29 -10.92 -3.32 1.20
C VAL A 29 -10.69 -1.96 1.86
N ILE A 30 -9.47 -1.67 2.31
CA ILE A 30 -9.13 -0.39 2.93
C ILE A 30 -9.32 0.75 1.93
N GLY A 31 -8.81 0.60 0.72
CA GLY A 31 -8.93 1.57 -0.35
C GLY A 31 -10.38 1.89 -0.72
N LEU A 32 -11.26 0.88 -0.77
CA LEU A 32 -12.70 1.07 -0.99
C LEU A 32 -13.36 1.81 0.18
N CYS A 33 -13.07 1.39 1.42
CA CYS A 33 -13.60 2.04 2.63
C CYS A 33 -13.21 3.52 2.73
N VAL A 34 -12.01 3.90 2.28
CA VAL A 34 -11.53 5.29 2.29
C VAL A 34 -12.01 6.07 1.06
N SER A 35 -12.00 5.46 -0.13
CA SER A 35 -12.35 6.15 -1.37
C SER A 35 -13.83 6.52 -1.46
N VAL A 36 -14.74 5.71 -0.92
CA VAL A 36 -16.19 6.00 -0.97
C VAL A 36 -16.55 7.29 -0.20
N PRO A 37 -16.18 7.47 1.09
CA PRO A 37 -16.36 8.72 1.79
C PRO A 37 -15.68 9.91 1.11
N LEU A 38 -14.45 9.73 0.61
CA LEU A 38 -13.74 10.80 -0.08
C LEU A 38 -14.43 11.23 -1.38
N ALA A 39 -14.98 10.29 -2.14
CA ALA A 39 -15.72 10.59 -3.36
C ALA A 39 -16.99 11.40 -3.04
N ILE A 40 -17.71 11.02 -1.98
CA ILE A 40 -18.90 11.74 -1.50
C ILE A 40 -18.50 13.15 -1.04
N ALA A 41 -17.46 13.28 -0.21
CA ALA A 41 -16.97 14.55 0.29
C ALA A 41 -16.47 15.46 -0.84
N ARG A 42 -15.85 14.91 -1.88
CA ARG A 42 -15.40 15.65 -3.06
C ARG A 42 -16.55 16.23 -3.88
N ASN A 43 -17.70 15.55 -3.95
CA ASN A 43 -18.88 16.02 -4.65
C ASN A 43 -19.77 16.96 -3.81
N SER A 44 -19.40 17.23 -2.56
CA SER A 44 -20.12 18.16 -1.70
C SER A 44 -19.93 19.61 -2.17
N THR A 45 -20.99 20.41 -2.03
CA THR A 45 -20.94 21.87 -2.24
C THR A 45 -20.14 22.58 -1.15
N ASN A 46 -19.91 21.93 0.00
CA ASN A 46 -19.13 22.51 1.09
C ASN A 46 -17.63 22.46 0.78
N TYR A 47 -17.05 23.64 0.56
CA TYR A 47 -15.62 23.81 0.30
C TYR A 47 -14.71 23.22 1.39
N ALA A 48 -15.15 23.22 2.65
CA ALA A 48 -14.37 22.63 3.75
C ALA A 48 -14.23 21.11 3.65
N LEU A 49 -15.12 20.43 2.92
CA LEU A 49 -15.07 18.98 2.67
C LEU A 49 -14.47 18.66 1.30
N SER A 50 -14.82 19.47 0.29
CA SER A 50 -14.41 19.19 -1.09
C SER A 50 -12.94 19.53 -1.38
N LEU A 51 -12.38 20.53 -0.68
CA LEU A 51 -10.99 20.97 -0.86
C LEU A 51 -9.98 19.99 -0.25
N PRO A 52 -10.11 19.52 1.02
CA PRO A 52 -9.20 18.52 1.56
C PRO A 52 -9.27 17.18 0.79
N SER A 53 -10.48 16.76 0.41
CA SER A 53 -10.69 15.55 -0.40
C SER A 53 -9.98 15.64 -1.75
N TRP A 54 -9.99 16.82 -2.38
CA TRP A 54 -9.23 17.07 -3.60
C TRP A 54 -7.74 17.02 -3.40
N GLY A 55 -7.23 17.66 -2.35
CA GLY A 55 -5.80 17.64 -2.04
C GLY A 55 -5.29 16.22 -1.82
N PHE A 56 -6.03 15.41 -1.07
CA PHE A 56 -5.73 13.99 -0.89
C PHE A 56 -5.72 13.24 -2.23
N ILE A 57 -6.81 13.33 -3.02
CA ILE A 57 -6.91 12.62 -4.31
C ILE A 57 -5.78 13.06 -5.25
N TYR A 58 -5.49 14.35 -5.33
CA TYR A 58 -4.44 14.91 -6.17
C TYR A 58 -3.05 14.42 -5.75
N PHE A 59 -2.74 14.42 -4.45
CA PHE A 59 -1.45 13.94 -3.95
C PHE A 59 -1.24 12.45 -4.25
N PHE A 60 -2.19 11.60 -3.90
CA PHE A 60 -2.05 10.15 -4.04
C PHE A 60 -2.13 9.67 -5.50
N ARG A 61 -2.88 10.37 -6.37
CA ARG A 61 -2.93 10.06 -7.81
C ARG A 61 -1.85 10.78 -8.63
N GLY A 62 -1.29 11.87 -8.11
CA GLY A 62 -0.31 12.70 -8.79
C GLY A 62 1.14 12.33 -8.46
N THR A 63 1.38 11.48 -7.46
CA THR A 63 2.72 11.00 -7.09
C THR A 63 2.89 9.52 -7.46
N PRO A 64 4.08 9.08 -7.94
CA PRO A 64 4.31 7.67 -8.23
C PRO A 64 4.19 6.81 -6.97
N LEU A 65 3.48 5.69 -7.05
CA LEU A 65 3.32 4.74 -5.93
C LEU A 65 4.68 4.29 -5.38
N LEU A 66 5.66 4.08 -6.26
CA LEU A 66 7.02 3.71 -5.85
C LEU A 66 7.65 4.78 -4.95
N VAL A 67 7.45 6.06 -5.24
CA VAL A 67 7.97 7.15 -4.39
C VAL A 67 7.28 7.13 -3.03
N GLN A 68 5.95 6.93 -2.99
CA GLN A 68 5.20 6.83 -1.73
C GLN A 68 5.73 5.67 -0.87
N LEU A 69 5.94 4.49 -1.47
CA LEU A 69 6.48 3.33 -0.77
C LEU A 69 7.89 3.59 -0.23
N TYR A 70 8.76 4.22 -1.02
CA TYR A 70 10.13 4.56 -0.59
C TYR A 70 10.12 5.53 0.58
N LEU A 71 9.25 6.54 0.55
CA LEU A 71 9.11 7.49 1.65
C LEU A 71 8.64 6.80 2.94
N ILE A 72 7.74 5.83 2.85
CA ILE A 72 7.27 5.06 4.01
C ILE A 72 8.40 4.15 4.51
N TYR A 73 8.95 3.30 3.65
CA TYR A 73 9.94 2.29 4.03
C TYR A 73 11.24 2.89 4.59
N TYR A 74 11.80 3.91 3.93
CA TYR A 74 13.04 4.55 4.40
C TYR A 74 12.80 5.71 5.35
N GLY A 75 11.67 6.41 5.24
CA GLY A 75 11.37 7.58 6.07
C GLY A 75 10.85 7.21 7.45
N MET A 76 10.09 6.11 7.60
CA MET A 76 9.52 5.74 8.91
C MET A 76 10.59 5.51 9.99
N ASP A 77 11.68 4.80 9.65
CA ASP A 77 12.76 4.49 10.60
C ASP A 77 13.47 5.76 11.13
N GLN A 78 13.38 6.88 10.41
CA GLN A 78 13.94 8.16 10.86
C GLN A 78 13.12 8.82 11.98
N PHE A 79 11.82 8.52 12.06
CA PHE A 79 10.91 9.13 13.04
C PHE A 79 10.54 8.17 14.17
N PHE A 80 10.44 6.87 13.88
CA PHE A 80 10.04 5.83 14.83
C PHE A 80 10.92 4.60 14.64
N PRO A 81 11.37 3.92 15.70
CA PRO A 81 12.13 2.68 15.56
C PRO A 81 11.23 1.58 14.97
N VAL A 82 11.58 1.09 13.78
CA VAL A 82 10.78 0.10 13.04
C VAL A 82 11.27 -1.34 13.24
N LYS A 83 12.48 -1.51 13.78
CA LYS A 83 13.10 -2.82 14.04
C LYS A 83 12.20 -3.74 14.87
N ASP A 84 12.10 -5.00 14.47
CA ASP A 84 11.26 -6.05 15.09
C ASP A 84 9.74 -5.80 14.95
N THR A 85 9.32 -4.89 14.06
CA THR A 85 7.91 -4.64 13.74
C THR A 85 7.55 -5.10 12.32
N LEU A 86 6.25 -5.20 12.01
CA LEU A 86 5.78 -5.55 10.67
C LEU A 86 6.24 -4.56 9.59
N TRP A 87 6.46 -3.30 9.97
CA TRP A 87 6.89 -2.21 9.08
C TRP A 87 8.37 -2.32 8.68
N GLU A 88 9.13 -3.25 9.28
CA GLU A 88 10.48 -3.59 8.83
C GLU A 88 10.44 -4.28 7.45
N HIS A 89 9.32 -4.93 7.12
CA HIS A 89 9.17 -5.62 5.85
C HIS A 89 8.63 -4.68 4.76
N ALA A 90 9.40 -4.48 3.69
CA ALA A 90 9.02 -3.61 2.57
C ALA A 90 7.66 -3.97 1.94
N TRP A 91 7.29 -5.26 1.93
CA TRP A 91 5.99 -5.70 1.40
C TRP A 91 4.81 -5.26 2.28
N PHE A 92 5.02 -5.09 3.59
CA PHE A 92 3.98 -4.62 4.52
C PHE A 92 3.79 -3.11 4.42
N CYS A 93 4.86 -2.36 4.14
CA CYS A 93 4.79 -0.92 3.86
C CYS A 93 3.97 -0.58 2.60
N ALA A 94 3.69 -1.56 1.74
CA ALA A 94 2.88 -1.41 0.54
C ALA A 94 1.37 -1.61 0.78
N LEU A 95 0.98 -2.01 2.00
CA LEU A 95 -0.41 -2.16 2.43
C LEU A 95 -1.05 -0.78 2.69
#